data_AF-A0A0G0FXD0-F1
#
_entry.id   AF-A0A0G0FXD0-F1
#
_cell.length_a   1.000
_cell.length_b   1.000
_cell.length_c   1.000
_cell.angle_alpha   90.00
_cell.angle_beta   90.00
_cell.angle_gamma   90.00
#
_symmetry.space_group_name_H-M   'P 1'
#
loop_
_entity.id
_entity.type
_entity.pdbx_description
1 polymer ?
#
loop_
_entity_poly.entity_id
_entity_poly.type
_entity_poly.pdbx_seq_one_letter_code
_entity_poly.pdbx_strand_id
1 'polypeptide(L)' 'DEYFVLGDNRPVSRDSRVFQALPKKLIIGRVWFRGWPVDRISTFNLPEYK' A
#
# COMPACT_ATOMS: atom_id res chain seq x y z
N ASP A 1 -4.61 7.25 -15.89
CA ASP A 1 -3.78 6.24 -15.19
C ASP A 1 -3.21 6.78 -13.90
N GLU A 2 -4.08 6.97 -12.91
CA GLU A 2 -3.71 7.43 -11.58
C GLU A 2 -4.25 6.45 -10.54
N TYR A 3 -3.59 6.43 -9.38
CA TYR A 3 -3.93 5.56 -8.27
C TYR A 3 -4.14 6.39 -7.02
N PHE A 4 -5.24 6.12 -6.32
CA PHE A 4 -5.48 6.65 -4.99
C PHE A 4 -4.95 5.63 -3.97
N VAL A 5 -3.92 6.02 -3.20
CA VAL A 5 -3.26 5.12 -2.24
C VAL A 5 -3.59 5.50 -0.81
N LEU A 6 -3.76 4.50 0.05
CA LEU A 6 -4.08 4.65 1.47
C LEU A 6 -3.08 3.84 2.29
N GLY A 7 -2.51 4.44 3.33
CA GLY A 7 -1.67 3.72 4.28
C GLY A 7 -2.49 2.92 5.28
N ASP A 8 -1.97 1.80 5.75
CA ASP A 8 -2.67 0.95 6.73
C ASP A 8 -2.85 1.64 8.08
N ASN A 9 -1.88 2.45 8.51
CA ASN A 9 -1.99 3.25 9.74
C ASN A 9 -2.79 4.54 9.48
N ARG A 10 -4.09 4.38 9.24
CA ARG A 10 -5.02 5.41 8.74
C ARG A 10 -4.98 6.74 9.50
N PRO A 11 -4.89 6.80 10.84
CA PRO A 11 -4.94 8.06 11.56
C PRO A 11 -3.70 8.96 11.36
N VAL A 12 -2.56 8.37 11.03
CA VAL A 12 -1.27 9.11 10.95
C VAL A 12 -0.59 9.04 9.59
N SER A 13 -1.12 8.23 8.67
CA SER A 13 -0.57 8.15 7.32
C SER A 13 -0.83 9.44 6.53
N ARG A 14 0.24 10.03 6.00
CA ARG A 14 0.17 11.06 4.96
C ARG A 14 0.14 10.33 3.62
N ASP A 15 -1.05 10.17 3.07
CA ASP A 15 -1.29 9.44 1.82
C ASP A 15 -2.13 10.29 0.84
N SER A 16 -2.80 9.67 -0.15
CA SER A 16 -3.56 10.39 -1.17
C SER A 16 -4.70 11.25 -0.62
N ARG A 17 -5.12 11.08 0.65
CA ARG A 17 -6.03 12.01 1.33
C ARG A 17 -5.45 13.42 1.48
N VAL A 18 -4.13 13.56 1.50
CA VAL A 18 -3.41 14.83 1.65
C VAL A 18 -2.87 15.33 0.32
N PHE A 19 -2.23 14.46 -0.47
CA PHE A 19 -1.54 14.84 -1.71
C PHE A 19 -2.21 14.37 -3.00
N GLN A 20 -3.46 13.90 -2.92
CA GLN A 20 -4.27 13.43 -4.05
C GLN A 20 -3.74 12.15 -4.73
N ALA A 21 -4.33 11.78 -5.86
CA ALA A 21 -3.96 10.59 -6.61
C ALA A 21 -2.57 10.74 -7.26
N LEU A 22 -1.88 9.61 -7.45
CA LEU A 22 -0.53 9.57 -8.01
C LEU A 22 -0.53 8.92 -9.40
N PRO A 23 0.25 9.43 -10.36
CA PRO A 23 0.34 8.84 -11.70
C PRO A 23 1.05 7.48 -11.66
N LYS A 24 0.56 6.54 -12.48
CA LYS A 24 1.06 5.15 -12.57
C LYS A 24 2.57 5.02 -12.71
N LYS A 25 3.21 5.96 -13.42
CA LYS A 25 4.66 5.97 -13.66
C LYS A 25 5.52 6.00 -12.39
N LEU A 26 4.95 6.43 -11.25
CA LEU A 26 5.64 6.46 -9.96
C LEU A 26 5.57 5.11 -9.22
N ILE A 27 4.76 4.17 -9.71
CA ILE A 27 4.63 2.84 -9.10
C ILE A 27 5.71 1.92 -9.66
N ILE A 28 6.62 1.49 -8.80
CA ILE A 28 7.71 0.57 -9.16
C ILE A 28 7.25 -0.89 -9.15
N GLY A 29 6.41 -1.29 -8.19
CA GLY A 29 5.96 -2.67 -8.05
C GLY A 29 4.92 -2.87 -6.94
N ARG A 30 4.54 -4.13 -6.72
CA ARG A 30 3.59 -4.56 -5.68
C ARG A 30 4.28 -5.47 -4.67
N VAL A 31 3.96 -5.30 -3.39
CA VAL A 31 4.45 -6.20 -2.33
C VAL A 31 3.61 -7.48 -2.33
N TRP A 32 4.25 -8.64 -2.52
CA TRP A 32 3.58 -9.95 -2.51
C TRP A 32 3.87 -10.77 -1.23
N PHE A 33 5.02 -10.53 -0.59
CA PHE A 33 5.54 -11.33 0.51
C PHE A 33 6.41 -10.50 1.46
N ARG A 34 6.35 -10.81 2.76
CA ARG A 34 7.24 -10.31 3.81
C ARG A 34 8.12 -11.46 4.29
N GLY A 35 9.44 -11.35 4.07
CA GLY A 35 10.40 -12.37 4.46
C GLY A 35 11.09 -12.17 5.81
N TRP A 36 10.88 -11.03 6.49
CA TRP A 36 11.55 -10.70 7.74
C TRP A 36 10.60 -9.99 8.73
N PRO A 37 10.73 -10.23 10.05
CA PRO A 37 11.57 -11.25 10.68
C PRO A 37 11.08 -12.68 10.40
N VAL A 38 11.97 -13.67 10.52
CA VAL A 38 11.73 -15.06 10.06
C VAL A 38 10.51 -15.69 10.73
N ASP A 39 10.28 -15.38 12.00
CA ASP A 39 9.12 -15.82 12.78
C ASP A 39 7.80 -15.15 12.34
N ARG A 40 7.86 -14.13 11.48
CA ARG A 40 6.70 -13.37 10.96
C ARG A 40 6.66 -13.33 9.44
N ILE A 41 7.15 -14.39 8.80
CA ILE A 41 7.01 -14.58 7.36
C ILE A 41 5.52 -14.61 6.99
N SER A 42 5.10 -13.79 6.02
CA SER A 42 3.69 -13.72 5.62
C SER A 42 3.50 -13.27 4.17
N THR A 43 2.34 -13.56 3.59
CA THR A 43 1.85 -13.03 2.31
C THR A 43 0.75 -12.00 2.55
N PHE A 44 0.38 -11.24 1.52
CA PHE A 44 -0.67 -10.21 1.61
C PHE A 44 -1.81 -10.51 0.66
N ASN A 45 -3.05 -10.47 1.16
CA ASN A 45 -4.25 -10.53 0.36
C ASN A 45 -4.65 -9.12 -0.10
N LEU A 46 -5.34 -9.03 -1.24
CA LEU A 46 -5.94 -7.77 -1.64
C LEU A 46 -7.05 -7.39 -0.64
N PRO A 47 -7.05 -6.17 -0.11
CA PRO A 47 -8.11 -5.72 0.78
C PRO A 47 -9.43 -5.65 0.03
N GLU A 48 -10.48 -6.22 0.61
CA GLU A 48 -11.85 -6.04 0.12
C GLU A 48 -12.35 -4.67 0.57
N TYR A 49 -12.66 -3.82 -0.41
CA TYR A 49 -13.32 -2.55 -0.16
C TYR A 49 -14.82 -2.76 -0.39
N LYS A 50 -15.62 -2.63 0.68
CA LYS A 50 -17.08 -2.55 0.61
C LYS A 50 -17.52 -1.11 0.41
#